data_AF-A0A7J3BDQ4-F1
#
_entry.id   AF-A0A7J3BDQ4-F1
#
_cell.length_a   1.000
_cell.length_b   1.000
_cell.length_c   1.000
_cell.angle_alpha   90.00
_cell.angle_beta   90.00
_cell.angle_gamma   90.00
#
_symmetry.space_group_name_H-M   'P 1'
#
loop_
_entity.id
_entity.type
_entity.pdbx_description
1 polymer ?
#
loop_
_entity_poly.entity_id
_entity_poly.type
_entity_poly.pdbx_seq_one_letter_code
_entity_poly.pdbx_strand_id
1 'polypeptide(L)'
;MKRPVSRASAPKKLIAVRSDLLDQIIEISNREGKTVYGLISEIFEQQIKAHEMNRSLSEIVDAYALFQVARETGAVITQADTL
;
A
#
# COMPACT_ATOMS: atom_id res chain seq x y z
N MET A 1 38.13 -16.15 5.94
CA MET A 1 36.83 -15.91 5.26
C MET A 1 35.82 -15.43 6.29
N LYS A 2 35.43 -14.14 6.27
CA LYS A 2 34.33 -13.64 7.11
C LYS A 2 33.02 -13.95 6.39
N ARG A 3 32.14 -14.74 7.01
CA ARG A 3 30.77 -14.99 6.51
C ARG A 3 30.06 -13.62 6.40
N PRO A 4 29.32 -13.34 5.31
CA PRO A 4 28.54 -12.12 5.23
C PRO A 4 27.53 -12.12 6.37
N VAL A 5 27.45 -11.00 7.09
CA VAL A 5 26.46 -10.76 8.14
C VAL A 5 25.09 -10.91 7.48
N SER A 6 24.34 -11.95 7.86
CA SER A 6 22.94 -12.06 7.46
C SER A 6 22.27 -10.77 7.90
N ARG A 7 21.65 -10.01 6.97
CA ARG A 7 20.71 -8.95 7.35
C ARG A 7 19.74 -9.59 8.33
N ALA A 8 19.82 -9.24 9.61
CA ALA A 8 18.92 -9.80 10.61
C ALA A 8 17.50 -9.51 10.12
N SER A 9 16.74 -10.55 9.79
CA SER A 9 15.33 -10.41 9.45
C SER A 9 14.68 -9.64 10.59
N ALA A 10 14.03 -8.51 10.29
CA ALA A 10 13.30 -7.76 11.29
C ALA A 10 12.38 -8.70 12.10
N PRO A 11 12.24 -8.50 13.42
CA PRO A 11 11.44 -9.36 14.26
C PRO A 11 9.98 -9.37 13.77
N LYS A 12 9.46 -10.56 13.48
CA LYS A 12 8.07 -10.75 13.07
C LYS A 12 7.14 -10.58 14.28
N LYS A 13 6.00 -9.94 14.07
CA LYS A 13 4.94 -9.78 15.08
C LYS A 13 3.68 -10.50 14.61
N LEU A 14 2.93 -11.06 15.56
CA LEU A 14 1.61 -11.63 15.31
C LEU A 14 0.55 -10.54 15.55
N ILE A 15 -0.42 -10.46 14.64
CA ILE A 15 -1.51 -9.48 14.70
C ILE A 15 -2.80 -10.25 14.45
N ALA A 16 -3.80 -10.06 15.32
CA ALA A 16 -5.13 -10.57 15.07
C ALA A 16 -5.81 -9.71 14.01
N VAL A 17 -6.29 -10.36 12.94
CA VAL A 17 -7.00 -9.71 11.84
C VAL A 17 -8.25 -10.51 11.51
N ARG A 18 -9.25 -9.86 10.93
CA ARG A 18 -10.43 -10.53 10.41
C ARG A 18 -10.04 -11.54 9.32
N SER A 19 -10.49 -12.78 9.44
CA SER A 19 -10.14 -13.86 8.52
C SER A 19 -10.50 -13.51 7.08
N ASP A 20 -11.72 -13.01 6.87
CA ASP A 20 -12.25 -12.71 5.54
C ASP A 20 -11.48 -11.60 4.81
N LEU A 21 -10.86 -10.68 5.54
CA LEU A 21 -9.96 -9.67 4.97
C LEU A 21 -8.60 -10.26 4.64
N LEU A 22 -8.05 -11.09 5.54
CA LEU A 22 -6.75 -11.72 5.31
C LEU A 22 -6.80 -12.66 4.10
N ASP A 23 -7.89 -13.41 3.92
CA ASP A 23 -8.10 -14.29 2.78
C ASP A 23 -8.03 -13.52 1.45
N GLN A 24 -8.68 -12.36 1.38
CA GLN A 24 -8.60 -11.47 0.20
C GLN A 24 -7.19 -10.93 -0.04
N ILE A 25 -6.46 -10.56 1.03
CA ILE A 25 -5.06 -10.12 0.92
C ILE A 25 -4.15 -11.25 0.43
N ILE A 26 -4.39 -12.49 0.86
CA ILE A 26 -3.65 -13.67 0.40
C ILE A 26 -3.86 -13.84 -1.11
N GLU A 27 -5.10 -13.76 -1.59
CA GLU A 27 -5.42 -13.85 -3.02
C GLU A 27 -4.73 -12.75 -3.84
N ILE A 28 -4.76 -11.50 -3.36
CA ILE A 28 -4.05 -10.38 -3.99
C ILE A 28 -2.55 -10.66 -4.05
N SER A 29 -1.94 -11.08 -2.94
CA SER A 29 -0.50 -11.36 -2.88
C SER A 29 -0.07 -12.45 -3.87
N ASN A 30 -0.87 -13.51 -4.01
CA ASN A 30 -0.63 -14.58 -4.96
C ASN A 30 -0.68 -14.08 -6.41
N ARG A 31 -1.68 -13.25 -6.75
CA ARG A 31 -1.81 -12.66 -8.10
C ARG A 31 -0.64 -11.73 -8.44
N GLU A 32 -0.11 -11.01 -7.45
CA GLU A 32 1.03 -10.10 -7.62
C GLU A 32 2.40 -10.79 -7.52
N GLY A 33 2.45 -12.10 -7.25
CA GLY A 33 3.71 -12.82 -7.03
C GLY A 33 4.47 -12.37 -5.77
N LYS A 34 3.76 -11.78 -4.80
CA LYS A 34 4.33 -11.28 -3.53
C LYS A 34 4.03 -12.25 -2.39
N THR A 35 4.89 -12.25 -1.37
CA THR A 35 4.54 -12.89 -0.10
C THR A 35 3.52 -12.05 0.65
N VAL A 36 2.60 -12.69 1.39
CA VAL A 36 1.64 -12.01 2.28
C VAL A 36 2.34 -11.05 3.24
N TYR A 37 3.49 -11.46 3.78
CA TYR A 37 4.32 -10.61 4.63
C TYR A 37 4.79 -9.33 3.92
N GLY A 38 5.27 -9.46 2.67
CA GLY A 38 5.71 -8.33 1.86
C GLY A 38 4.57 -7.36 1.57
N LEU A 39 3.42 -7.89 1.12
CA LEU A 39 2.25 -7.06 0.82
C LEU A 39 1.71 -6.34 2.06
N ILE A 40 1.62 -7.02 3.22
CA ILE A 40 1.19 -6.36 4.48
C ILE A 40 2.19 -5.28 4.91
N SER A 41 3.48 -5.50 4.71
CA SER A 41 4.50 -4.49 5.02
C SER A 41 4.31 -3.24 4.15
N GLU A 42 4.08 -3.42 2.85
CA GLU A 42 3.75 -2.31 1.93
C GLU A 42 2.48 -1.57 2.37
N ILE A 43 1.42 -2.28 2.77
CA ILE A 43 0.17 -1.68 3.27
C ILE A 43 0.43 -0.82 4.52
N PHE A 44 1.21 -1.32 5.48
CA PHE A 44 1.57 -0.55 6.67
C PHE A 44 2.41 0.69 6.33
N GLU A 45 3.35 0.59 5.39
CA GLU A 45 4.11 1.75 4.92
C GLU A 45 3.19 2.81 4.30
N GLN A 46 2.20 2.43 3.49
CA GLN A 46 1.24 3.37 2.91
C GLN A 46 0.33 4.01 3.99
N GLN A 47 -0.10 3.23 4.97
CA GLN A 47 -0.91 3.75 6.08
C GLN A 47 -0.12 4.79 6.90
N ILE A 48 1.18 4.56 7.14
CA ILE A 48 2.05 5.52 7.83
C ILE A 48 2.19 6.80 7.00
N LYS A 49 2.49 6.69 5.69
CA LYS A 49 2.59 7.85 4.80
C LYS A 49 1.30 8.68 4.75
N ALA A 50 0.15 8.03 4.66
CA ALA A 50 -1.14 8.71 4.70
C ALA A 50 -1.29 9.54 5.99
N HIS A 51 -0.93 8.94 7.13
CA HIS A 51 -0.98 9.61 8.42
C HIS A 51 -0.01 10.81 8.49
N GLU A 52 1.21 10.67 7.98
CA GLU A 52 2.19 11.78 7.89
C GLU A 52 1.67 12.95 7.04
N MET A 53 0.80 12.68 6.06
CA MET A 53 0.12 13.69 5.26
C MET A 53 -1.11 14.32 5.96
N ASN A 54 -1.40 13.94 7.21
CA ASN A 54 -2.63 14.30 7.92
C ASN A 54 -3.90 13.88 7.16
N ARG A 55 -3.84 12.71 6.51
CA ARG A 55 -4.94 12.08 5.77
C ARG A 55 -5.12 10.64 6.21
N SER A 56 -6.28 10.08 5.91
CA SER A 56 -6.56 8.65 5.98
C SER A 56 -6.29 7.96 4.65
N LEU A 57 -5.94 6.68 4.68
CA LEU A 57 -5.76 5.91 3.45
C LEU A 57 -7.07 5.83 2.65
N SER A 58 -8.24 5.80 3.32
CA SER A 58 -9.55 5.85 2.67
C SER A 58 -9.76 7.15 1.88
N GLU A 59 -9.47 8.32 2.45
CA GLU A 59 -9.60 9.59 1.73
C GLU A 59 -8.72 9.63 0.48
N ILE A 60 -7.53 9.03 0.53
CA ILE A 60 -6.62 8.95 -0.62
C ILE A 60 -7.20 8.05 -1.71
N VAL A 61 -7.77 6.90 -1.34
CA VAL A 61 -8.42 5.98 -2.29
C VAL A 61 -9.66 6.62 -2.92
N ASP A 62 -10.49 7.30 -2.13
CA ASP A 62 -11.69 7.98 -2.62
C ASP A 62 -11.33 9.13 -3.57
N ALA A 63 -10.30 9.91 -3.23
CA ALA A 63 -9.79 10.96 -4.12
C ALA A 63 -9.27 10.38 -5.44
N TYR A 64 -8.55 9.25 -5.40
CA TYR A 64 -8.09 8.56 -6.61
C TYR A 64 -9.23 8.07 -7.49
N ALA A 65 -10.30 7.53 -6.90
CA ALA A 65 -11.49 7.12 -7.65
C ALA A 65 -12.14 8.32 -8.37
N LEU A 66 -12.27 9.46 -7.69
CA LEU A 66 -12.76 10.70 -8.31
C LEU A 66 -11.84 11.17 -9.45
N PHE A 67 -10.52 11.09 -9.26
CA PHE A 67 -9.56 11.41 -10.31
C PHE A 67 -9.71 10.53 -11.55
N GLN A 68 -9.99 9.23 -11.38
CA GLN A 68 -10.23 8.35 -12.53
C GLN A 68 -11.49 8.72 -13.30
N VAL A 69 -12.59 9.02 -12.60
CA VAL A 69 -13.83 9.51 -13.23
C VAL A 69 -13.55 10.77 -14.06
N ALA A 70 -12.81 11.74 -13.50
CA ALA A 70 -12.46 12.95 -14.23
C ALA A 70 -11.65 12.64 -15.50
N ARG A 71 -10.64 11.75 -15.43
CA ARG A 71 -9.86 11.33 -16.61
C ARG A 71 -10.73 10.66 -17.68
N GLU A 72 -11.66 9.80 -17.29
CA GLU A 72 -12.58 9.12 -18.21
C GLU A 72 -13.52 10.10 -18.93
N THR A 73 -13.88 11.21 -18.27
CA THR A 73 -14.68 12.30 -18.89
C THR A 73 -13.87 13.26 -19.77
N GLY A 74 -12.58 12.99 -19.98
CA GLY A 74 -11.70 13.81 -20.83
C GLY A 74 -11.07 15.00 -20.13
N ALA A 75 -11.13 15.09 -18.79
CA ALA A 75 -10.44 16.13 -18.05
C ALA A 75 -8.91 15.94 -18.12
N VAL A 76 -8.18 17.01 -18.41
CA VAL A 76 -6.72 17.05 -18.31
C VAL A 76 -6.35 17.61 -16.94
N ILE A 77 -5.71 16.79 -16.12
CA ILE A 77 -5.26 17.17 -14.78
C ILE A 77 -3.76 17.44 -14.83
N THR A 78 -3.35 18.66 -14.52
CA THR A 78 -1.94 19.06 -14.44
C THR A 78 -1.60 19.49 -13.03
N GLN A 79 -0.32 19.47 -12.68
CA GLN A 79 0.12 20.12 -11.45
C GLN A 79 0.00 21.63 -11.62
N ALA A 80 -0.41 22.33 -10.56
CA ALA A 80 -0.66 23.77 -10.60
C ALA A 80 0.56 24.58 -11.08
N ASP A 81 1.77 24.08 -10.82
CA ASP A 81 3.02 24.72 -11.20
C ASP A 81 3.46 24.46 -12.66
N THR A 82 2.65 23.73 -13.44
CA THR A 82 2.94 23.41 -14.85
C THR A 82 2.13 24.26 -15.84
N LEU A 83 1.36 25.24 -15.35
CA LEU A 83 0.53 26.17 -16.14
C LEU A 83 1.08 27.61 -16.08
#